data_AF-A0A533MMC6-F1
#
_entry.id   AF-A0A533MMC6-F1
#
_cell.length_a   1.000
_cell.length_b   1.000
_cell.length_c   1.000
_cell.angle_alpha   90.00
_cell.angle_beta   90.00
_cell.angle_gamma   90.00
#
_symmetry.space_group_name_H-M   'P 1'
#
loop_
_entity.id
_entity.type
_entity.pdbx_description
1 polymer ?
#
loop_
_entity_poly.entity_id
_entity_poly.type
_entity_poly.pdbx_seq_one_letter_code
_entity_poly.pdbx_strand_id
1 'polypeptide(L)'
;MSGAKKSRNKDKTKNRLDKQLKAMKAMNFVDYDLEPQVIKTEGKEVNSFCIVLKETDGTREAIRKRGRTDGLWTIITNAPSKVDDENGFTEDDLICAYRDKNQIEQAFKEVKSFIKIQPFNVWTPKHVRAHYTICILSYLLDITIANRLKEMDIGVRSPQKVYKVFKDGIIGKITMKSTGDEFLKLMSLQSRQKAILELFQSENVVRRGYLKSMGIK
;
A
#
# COMPACT_ATOMS: atom_id res chain seq x y z
N MET A 1 -16.34 30.04 -10.83
CA MET A 1 -14.98 30.35 -10.36
C MET A 1 -15.01 31.67 -9.58
N SER A 2 -15.24 31.68 -8.27
CA SER A 2 -15.18 32.90 -7.46
C SER A 2 -15.20 32.58 -5.96
N GLY A 3 -14.03 32.48 -5.33
CA GLY A 3 -13.92 32.25 -3.89
C GLY A 3 -12.65 32.87 -3.27
N ALA A 4 -11.98 33.75 -4.01
CA ALA A 4 -10.76 34.39 -3.53
C ALA A 4 -11.13 35.49 -2.53
N LYS A 5 -10.97 35.21 -1.23
CA LYS A 5 -11.30 36.15 -0.14
C LYS A 5 -10.20 37.20 0.11
N LYS A 6 -8.99 37.01 -0.42
CA LYS A 6 -7.82 37.89 -0.23
C LYS A 6 -6.99 37.99 -1.50
N SER A 7 -6.37 39.16 -1.68
CA SER A 7 -5.43 39.44 -2.77
C SER A 7 -4.22 38.49 -2.69
N ARG A 8 -3.76 38.00 -3.85
CA ARG A 8 -2.62 37.08 -3.94
C ARG A 8 -1.35 37.85 -4.25
N ASN A 9 -0.25 37.46 -3.63
CA ASN A 9 1.08 37.95 -3.97
C ASN A 9 1.67 37.12 -5.14
N LYS A 10 2.27 37.80 -6.13
CA LYS A 10 2.79 37.18 -7.35
C LYS A 10 3.88 36.15 -7.07
N ASP A 11 4.89 36.54 -6.28
CA ASP A 11 6.05 35.68 -5.99
C ASP A 11 5.66 34.45 -5.16
N LYS A 12 4.79 34.62 -4.17
CA LYS A 12 4.24 33.49 -3.39
C LYS A 12 3.44 32.53 -4.26
N THR A 13 2.69 33.06 -5.23
CA THR A 13 1.91 32.24 -6.17
C THR A 13 2.81 31.50 -7.14
N LYS A 14 3.84 32.17 -7.69
CA LYS A 14 4.86 31.58 -8.55
C LYS A 14 5.63 30.46 -7.83
N ASN A 15 6.15 30.72 -6.64
CA ASN A 15 6.87 29.72 -5.85
C ASN A 15 6.02 28.48 -5.54
N ARG A 16 4.71 28.65 -5.32
CA ARG A 16 3.79 27.53 -5.12
C ARG A 16 3.64 26.70 -6.39
N LEU A 17 3.48 27.35 -7.55
CA LEU A 17 3.37 26.68 -8.84
C LEU A 17 4.66 25.94 -9.20
N ASP A 18 5.82 26.59 -9.02
CA ASP A 18 7.13 25.97 -9.23
C ASP A 18 7.33 24.73 -8.36
N LYS A 19 6.88 24.79 -7.09
CA LYS A 19 6.93 23.63 -6.19
C LYS A 19 6.06 22.47 -6.70
N GLN A 20 4.89 22.77 -7.25
CA GLN A 20 4.01 21.75 -7.84
C GLN A 20 4.61 21.17 -9.13
N LEU A 21 5.15 22.01 -10.02
CA LEU A 21 5.80 21.57 -11.25
C LEU A 21 7.05 20.73 -10.98
N LYS A 22 7.83 21.07 -9.93
CA LYS A 22 8.95 20.24 -9.47
C LYS A 22 8.49 18.89 -8.94
N ALA A 23 7.43 18.85 -8.13
CA ALA A 23 6.87 17.60 -7.62
C ALA A 23 6.37 16.69 -8.74
N MET A 24 5.80 17.27 -9.80
CA MET A 24 5.36 16.55 -11.01
C MET A 24 6.49 16.25 -11.99
N LYS A 25 7.74 16.69 -11.73
CA LYS A 25 8.88 16.60 -12.66
C LYS A 25 8.59 17.24 -14.02
N ALA A 26 7.71 18.25 -14.05
CA ALA A 26 7.20 18.90 -15.25
C ALA A 26 7.88 20.25 -15.56
N MET A 27 8.81 20.70 -14.72
CA MET A 27 9.44 22.02 -14.81
C MET A 27 10.12 22.29 -16.17
N ASN A 28 10.65 21.26 -16.82
CA ASN A 28 11.35 21.39 -18.10
C ASN A 28 10.41 21.32 -19.32
N PHE A 29 9.12 21.02 -19.09
CA PHE A 29 8.13 20.79 -20.15
C PHE A 29 6.99 21.80 -20.12
N VAL A 30 6.97 22.71 -19.14
CA VAL A 30 5.90 23.69 -18.97
C VAL A 30 6.55 25.02 -18.59
N ASP A 31 6.42 26.00 -19.47
CA ASP A 31 6.71 27.39 -19.17
C ASP A 31 5.40 28.17 -19.01
N TYR A 32 5.37 29.15 -18.12
CA TYR A 32 4.15 29.86 -17.79
C TYR A 32 4.40 31.29 -17.30
N ASP A 33 3.43 32.16 -17.59
CA ASP A 33 3.32 33.50 -17.04
C ASP A 33 2.12 33.63 -16.10
N LEU A 34 2.23 34.62 -15.21
CA LEU A 34 1.16 35.03 -14.31
C LEU A 34 0.69 36.42 -14.68
N GLU A 35 -0.44 36.49 -15.38
CA GLU A 35 -1.10 37.74 -15.73
C GLU A 35 -2.05 38.16 -14.60
N PRO A 36 -1.98 39.42 -14.13
CA PRO A 36 -2.86 39.90 -13.08
C PRO A 36 -4.32 39.94 -13.55
N GLN A 37 -5.23 39.44 -12.72
CA GLN A 37 -6.66 39.41 -12.97
C GLN A 37 -7.42 39.93 -11.75
N VAL A 38 -8.22 40.97 -11.93
CA VAL A 38 -9.04 41.55 -10.85
C VAL A 38 -10.39 40.84 -10.80
N ILE A 39 -10.76 40.31 -9.64
CA ILE A 39 -12.05 39.66 -9.40
C ILE A 39 -12.84 40.53 -8.42
N LYS A 40 -14.04 40.98 -8.82
CA LYS A 40 -14.95 41.74 -7.96
C LYS A 40 -15.81 40.77 -7.16
N THR A 41 -15.72 40.80 -5.82
CA THR A 41 -16.55 39.99 -4.92
C THR A 41 -17.10 40.89 -3.82
N GLU A 42 -18.44 40.93 -3.63
CA GLU A 42 -19.14 41.64 -2.55
C GLU A 42 -18.55 43.01 -2.18
N GLY A 43 -18.36 43.89 -3.18
CA GLY A 43 -17.88 45.26 -2.98
C GLY A 43 -16.36 45.42 -2.75
N LYS A 44 -15.56 44.35 -2.85
CA LYS A 44 -14.09 44.39 -2.77
C LYS A 44 -13.44 43.91 -4.07
N GLU A 45 -12.39 44.61 -4.50
CA GLU A 45 -11.54 44.20 -5.62
C GLU A 45 -10.42 43.29 -5.09
N VAL A 46 -10.36 42.08 -5.63
CA VAL A 46 -9.35 41.08 -5.25
C VAL A 46 -8.43 40.82 -6.43
N ASN A 47 -7.13 41.13 -6.28
CA ASN A 47 -6.13 40.79 -7.29
C ASN A 47 -5.78 39.30 -7.21
N SER A 48 -6.04 38.61 -8.32
CA SER A 48 -5.67 37.22 -8.58
C SER A 48 -4.72 37.18 -9.78
N PHE A 49 -4.30 35.98 -10.19
CA PHE A 49 -3.50 35.76 -11.38
C PHE A 49 -4.14 34.68 -12.25
N CYS A 50 -4.13 34.89 -13.56
CA CYS A 50 -4.38 33.87 -14.56
C CYS A 50 -3.05 33.25 -14.97
N ILE A 51 -3.02 31.92 -15.12
CA ILE A 51 -1.84 31.20 -15.61
C ILE A 51 -1.95 31.15 -17.13
N VAL A 52 -0.98 31.74 -17.82
CA VAL A 52 -0.88 31.68 -19.28
C VAL A 52 0.30 30.79 -19.63
N LEU A 53 0.04 29.73 -20.40
CA LEU A 53 1.09 28.82 -20.83
C LEU A 53 1.91 29.46 -21.93
N LYS A 54 3.24 29.36 -21.81
CA LYS A 54 4.18 29.77 -22.85
C LYS A 54 4.68 28.54 -23.58
N GLU A 55 4.43 28.51 -24.88
CA GLU A 55 5.08 27.55 -25.76
C GLU A 55 6.39 28.16 -26.24
N THR A 56 7.50 27.79 -25.60
CA THR A 56 8.84 28.13 -26.10
C THR A 56 9.37 26.98 -26.96
N ASP A 57 10.25 27.30 -27.92
CA ASP A 57 10.89 26.28 -28.77
C ASP A 57 11.68 25.27 -27.93
N GLY A 58 12.33 25.73 -26.85
CA GLY A 58 13.03 24.85 -25.91
C GLY A 58 12.10 23.86 -25.20
N THR A 59 10.89 24.29 -24.83
CA THR A 59 9.87 23.40 -24.25
C THR A 59 9.41 22.34 -25.24
N ARG A 60 9.16 22.73 -26.51
CA ARG A 60 8.74 21.80 -27.57
C ARG A 60 9.82 20.76 -27.87
N GLU A 61 11.08 21.17 -27.96
CA GLU A 61 12.20 20.27 -28.16
C GLU A 61 12.39 19.29 -26.99
N ALA A 62 12.26 19.77 -25.75
CA ALA A 62 12.34 18.93 -24.56
C ALA A 62 11.25 17.85 -24.55
N ILE A 63 10.01 18.21 -24.89
CA ILE A 63 8.89 17.27 -25.04
C ILE A 63 9.19 16.27 -26.15
N ARG A 64 9.60 16.73 -27.34
CA ARG A 64 9.91 15.86 -28.48
C ARG A 64 11.04 14.87 -28.16
N LYS A 65 12.09 15.31 -27.46
CA LYS A 65 13.22 14.45 -27.06
C LYS A 65 12.76 13.38 -26.08
N ARG A 66 11.94 13.73 -25.08
CA ARG A 66 11.39 12.77 -24.11
C ARG A 66 10.40 11.81 -24.73
N GLY A 67 9.57 12.28 -25.66
CA GLY A 67 8.62 11.46 -26.39
C GLY A 67 9.28 10.30 -27.17
N ARG A 68 10.55 10.44 -27.59
CA ARG A 68 11.30 9.35 -28.25
C ARG A 68 11.49 8.13 -27.37
N THR A 69 11.55 8.32 -26.06
CA THR A 69 11.82 7.28 -25.06
C THR A 69 10.60 6.98 -24.19
N ASP A 70 9.51 7.73 -24.38
CA ASP A 70 8.32 7.57 -23.56
C ASP A 70 7.62 6.26 -23.92
N GLY A 71 7.32 5.44 -22.91
CA GLY A 71 6.79 4.09 -23.08
C GLY A 71 7.80 3.05 -23.60
N LEU A 72 9.05 3.42 -23.91
CA LEU A 72 10.08 2.44 -24.25
C LEU A 72 10.55 1.72 -23.00
N TRP A 73 10.56 0.40 -23.05
CA TRP A 73 11.04 -0.44 -21.96
C TRP A 73 12.07 -1.43 -22.50
N THR A 74 13.19 -1.56 -21.80
CA THR A 74 14.30 -2.42 -22.22
C THR A 74 14.71 -3.28 -21.03
N ILE A 75 14.71 -4.61 -21.22
CA ILE A 75 15.21 -5.57 -20.25
C ILE A 75 16.56 -6.07 -20.79
N ILE A 76 17.60 -5.99 -19.97
CA ILE A 76 18.90 -6.59 -20.23
C ILE A 76 19.03 -7.77 -19.28
N THR A 77 19.20 -8.98 -19.81
CA THR A 77 19.27 -10.22 -19.03
C THR A 77 20.41 -11.09 -19.54
N ASN A 78 20.99 -11.89 -18.64
CA ASN A 78 21.93 -12.96 -18.95
C ASN A 78 21.23 -14.33 -19.07
N ALA A 79 19.90 -14.38 -18.96
CA ALA A 79 19.13 -15.60 -19.10
C ALA A 79 19.17 -16.10 -20.56
N PRO A 80 19.36 -17.42 -20.79
CA PRO A 80 19.37 -17.97 -22.13
C PRO A 80 17.98 -17.84 -22.77
N SER A 81 17.96 -17.54 -24.06
CA SER A 81 16.73 -17.47 -24.84
C SER A 81 16.25 -18.90 -25.17
N LYS A 82 14.95 -19.08 -25.42
CA LYS A 82 14.44 -20.36 -25.94
C LYS A 82 15.05 -20.78 -27.28
N VAL A 83 15.70 -19.87 -27.98
CA VAL A 83 16.42 -20.17 -29.22
C VAL A 83 17.76 -20.86 -28.93
N ASP A 84 18.38 -20.58 -27.79
CA ASP A 84 19.70 -21.10 -27.40
C ASP A 84 19.62 -22.30 -26.44
N ASP A 85 18.52 -22.43 -25.69
CA ASP A 85 18.28 -23.49 -24.70
C ASP A 85 16.78 -23.85 -24.65
N GLU A 86 16.42 -25.13 -24.73
CA GLU A 86 15.01 -25.57 -24.58
C GLU A 86 14.42 -25.19 -23.21
N ASN A 87 15.25 -25.07 -22.17
CA ASN A 87 14.87 -24.57 -20.85
C ASN A 87 15.02 -23.04 -20.71
N GLY A 88 15.31 -22.33 -21.79
CA GLY A 88 15.42 -20.88 -21.83
C GLY A 88 14.08 -20.16 -21.65
N PHE A 89 14.15 -18.83 -21.55
CA PHE A 89 12.96 -18.00 -21.41
C PHE A 89 12.50 -17.46 -22.77
N THR A 90 11.18 -17.34 -22.96
CA THR A 90 10.64 -16.48 -24.03
C THR A 90 10.70 -15.02 -23.62
N GLU A 91 10.53 -14.11 -24.58
CA GLU A 91 10.40 -12.69 -24.32
C GLU A 91 9.23 -12.40 -23.36
N ASP A 92 8.09 -13.08 -23.54
CA ASP A 92 6.92 -12.93 -22.67
C ASP A 92 7.20 -13.43 -21.25
N ASP A 93 7.92 -14.55 -21.10
CA ASP A 93 8.31 -15.07 -19.78
C ASP A 93 9.25 -14.09 -19.06
N LEU A 94 10.20 -13.48 -19.77
CA LEU A 94 11.10 -12.46 -19.23
C LEU A 94 10.35 -11.20 -18.79
N ILE A 95 9.39 -10.74 -19.61
CA ILE A 95 8.55 -9.59 -19.29
C ILE A 95 7.72 -9.89 -18.03
N CYS A 96 7.11 -11.07 -17.95
CA CYS A 96 6.31 -11.48 -16.78
C CYS A 96 7.18 -11.60 -15.54
N ALA A 97 8.30 -12.31 -15.60
CA ALA A 97 9.22 -12.49 -14.48
C ALA A 97 9.77 -11.15 -13.96
N TYR A 98 10.11 -10.22 -14.87
CA TYR A 98 10.57 -8.90 -14.44
C TYR A 98 9.42 -8.06 -13.85
N ARG A 99 8.20 -8.14 -14.39
CA ARG A 99 7.03 -7.47 -13.78
C ARG A 99 6.74 -8.02 -12.39
N ASP A 100 6.94 -9.32 -12.18
CA ASP A 100 6.76 -9.96 -10.88
C ASP A 100 7.77 -9.50 -9.83
N LYS A 101 8.92 -8.92 -10.22
CA LYS A 101 9.80 -8.18 -9.29
C LYS A 101 9.05 -7.10 -8.51
N ASN A 102 8.04 -6.46 -9.11
CA ASN A 102 7.23 -5.46 -8.40
C ASN A 102 6.46 -6.06 -7.22
N GLN A 103 6.17 -7.37 -7.24
CA GLN A 103 5.58 -8.06 -6.10
C GLN A 103 6.51 -8.02 -4.88
N ILE A 104 7.84 -8.11 -5.09
CA ILE A 104 8.82 -8.00 -4.01
C ILE A 104 8.83 -6.58 -3.44
N GLU A 105 8.78 -5.53 -4.27
CA GLU A 105 8.69 -4.16 -3.77
C GLU A 105 7.38 -3.90 -3.02
N GLN A 106 6.28 -4.47 -3.51
CA GLN A 106 4.99 -4.41 -2.85
C GLN A 106 5.01 -5.15 -1.51
N ALA A 107 5.68 -6.32 -1.44
CA ALA A 107 5.94 -7.05 -0.21
C ALA A 107 6.70 -6.18 0.81
N PHE A 108 7.77 -5.52 0.38
CA PHE A 108 8.53 -4.61 1.25
C PHE A 108 7.69 -3.41 1.72
N LYS A 109 6.79 -2.88 0.89
CA LYS A 109 5.83 -1.83 1.31
C LYS A 109 4.87 -2.35 2.38
N GLU A 110 4.28 -3.53 2.18
CA GLU A 110 3.32 -4.13 3.10
C GLU A 110 3.97 -4.47 4.44
N VAL A 111 5.16 -5.05 4.43
CA VAL A 111 5.95 -5.28 5.64
C VAL A 111 6.22 -3.97 6.41
N LYS A 112 6.55 -2.89 5.69
CA LYS A 112 6.80 -1.58 6.33
C LYS A 112 5.52 -0.93 6.88
N SER A 113 4.40 -1.00 6.15
CA SER A 113 3.16 -0.30 6.54
C SER A 113 2.27 -1.09 7.49
N PHE A 114 2.14 -2.40 7.30
CA PHE A 114 1.19 -3.24 8.02
C PHE A 114 1.83 -3.91 9.23
N ILE A 115 2.99 -4.55 9.03
CA ILE A 115 3.74 -5.21 10.11
C ILE A 115 4.46 -4.16 10.99
N LYS A 116 4.50 -2.90 10.54
CA LYS A 116 5.07 -1.75 11.27
C LYS A 116 6.47 -2.07 11.78
N ILE A 117 7.37 -2.38 10.85
CA ILE A 117 8.81 -2.60 11.10
C ILE A 117 9.49 -1.42 11.85
N GLN A 118 8.85 -0.25 12.01
CA GLN A 118 9.40 0.90 12.72
C GLN A 118 8.59 1.31 13.96
N PRO A 119 9.26 1.84 15.01
CA PRO A 119 10.69 2.15 15.07
C PRO A 119 11.52 1.05 15.74
N PHE A 120 12.73 0.85 15.21
CA PHE A 120 13.76 0.01 15.80
C PHE A 120 14.40 0.72 17.00
N ASN A 121 14.07 0.28 18.21
CA ASN A 121 14.89 0.59 19.39
C ASN A 121 15.88 -0.56 19.69
N VAL A 122 16.22 -1.34 18.66
CA VAL A 122 17.09 -2.51 18.76
C VAL A 122 18.33 -2.31 17.90
N TRP A 123 19.50 -2.40 18.53
CA TRP A 123 20.80 -2.01 17.94
C TRP A 123 21.71 -3.21 17.69
N THR A 124 21.42 -4.36 18.29
CA THR A 124 22.25 -5.54 18.16
C THR A 124 21.92 -6.30 16.87
N PRO A 125 22.94 -6.74 16.09
CA PRO A 125 22.70 -7.49 14.84
C PRO A 125 21.82 -8.73 15.04
N LYS A 126 21.91 -9.39 16.20
CA LYS A 126 21.07 -10.55 16.54
C LYS A 126 19.59 -10.18 16.64
N HIS A 127 19.23 -9.09 17.33
CA HIS A 127 17.84 -8.65 17.41
C HIS A 127 17.31 -8.15 16.08
N VAL A 128 18.13 -7.43 15.30
CA VAL A 128 17.76 -7.00 13.96
C VAL A 128 17.40 -8.21 13.10
N ARG A 129 18.26 -9.24 13.05
CA ARG A 129 17.98 -10.47 12.30
C ARG A 129 16.70 -11.15 12.76
N ALA A 130 16.52 -11.35 14.07
CA ALA A 130 15.32 -12.00 14.61
C ALA A 130 14.04 -11.24 14.27
N HIS A 131 14.05 -9.91 14.41
CA HIS A 131 12.90 -9.06 14.08
C HIS A 131 12.53 -9.17 12.59
N TYR A 132 13.51 -9.02 11.70
CA TYR A 132 13.28 -9.18 10.26
C TYR A 132 12.73 -10.55 9.92
N THR A 133 13.26 -11.63 10.52
CA THR A 133 12.74 -12.99 10.31
C THR A 133 11.27 -13.09 10.70
N ILE A 134 10.88 -12.59 11.88
CA ILE A 134 9.48 -12.64 12.34
C ILE A 134 8.58 -11.83 11.41
N CYS A 135 9.02 -10.65 10.96
CA CYS A 135 8.24 -9.83 10.04
C CYS A 135 8.05 -10.50 8.68
N ILE A 136 9.08 -11.12 8.11
CA ILE A 136 8.95 -11.88 6.86
C ILE A 136 8.03 -13.09 7.06
N LEU A 137 8.14 -13.83 8.16
CA LEU A 137 7.23 -14.93 8.46
C LEU A 137 5.77 -14.49 8.56
N SER A 138 5.50 -13.38 9.27
CA SER A 138 4.15 -12.81 9.36
C SER A 138 3.62 -12.39 7.99
N TYR A 139 4.48 -11.84 7.12
CA TYR A 139 4.10 -11.48 5.76
C TYR A 139 3.77 -12.72 4.90
N LEU A 140 4.57 -13.77 4.99
CA LEU A 140 4.30 -15.04 4.29
C LEU A 140 2.98 -15.67 4.75
N LEU A 141 2.65 -15.54 6.04
CA LEU A 141 1.35 -15.96 6.57
C LEU A 141 0.20 -15.13 5.97
N ASP A 142 0.35 -13.80 5.90
CA ASP A 142 -0.64 -12.93 5.25
C ASP A 142 -0.87 -13.30 3.78
N ILE A 143 0.20 -13.57 3.01
CA ILE A 143 0.09 -14.05 1.63
C ILE A 143 -0.65 -15.39 1.57
N THR A 144 -0.30 -16.32 2.45
CA THR A 144 -0.94 -17.65 2.49
C THR A 144 -2.43 -17.52 2.77
N ILE A 145 -2.81 -16.65 3.71
CA ILE A 145 -4.20 -16.31 4.00
C ILE A 145 -4.87 -15.71 2.76
N ALA A 146 -4.25 -14.71 2.12
CA ALA A 146 -4.80 -14.07 0.94
C ALA A 146 -5.01 -15.06 -0.23
N ASN A 147 -4.07 -15.97 -0.44
CA ASN A 147 -4.15 -16.97 -1.51
C ASN A 147 -5.29 -17.97 -1.25
N ARG A 148 -5.39 -18.50 -0.03
CA ARG A 148 -6.52 -19.39 0.34
C ARG A 148 -7.87 -18.68 0.22
N LEU A 149 -7.95 -17.40 0.59
CA LEU A 149 -9.17 -16.60 0.42
C LEU A 149 -9.56 -16.37 -1.05
N LYS A 150 -8.63 -16.47 -2.01
CA LYS A 150 -8.94 -16.36 -3.45
C LYS A 150 -9.54 -17.65 -4.00
N GLU A 151 -9.21 -18.80 -3.40
CA GLU A 151 -9.68 -20.11 -3.85
C GLU A 151 -11.18 -20.34 -3.54
N MET A 152 -11.77 -19.59 -2.59
CA MET A 152 -13.19 -19.71 -2.21
C MET A 152 -13.85 -18.32 -2.09
N ASP A 153 -15.03 -18.13 -2.68
CA ASP A 153 -15.75 -16.84 -2.66
C ASP A 153 -16.52 -16.62 -1.34
N ILE A 154 -15.80 -16.49 -0.23
CA ILE A 154 -16.40 -16.30 1.11
C ILE A 154 -16.72 -14.80 1.39
N GLY A 155 -16.63 -13.94 0.36
CA GLY A 155 -16.87 -12.49 0.48
C GLY A 155 -15.81 -11.72 1.29
N VAL A 156 -14.78 -12.41 1.80
CA VAL A 156 -13.65 -11.82 2.54
C VAL A 156 -12.39 -11.96 1.68
N ARG A 157 -12.00 -10.88 0.99
CA ARG A 157 -10.87 -10.91 0.05
C ARG A 157 -9.54 -10.41 0.62
N SER A 158 -9.49 -10.04 1.90
CA SER A 158 -8.31 -9.41 2.51
C SER A 158 -8.00 -10.03 3.88
N PRO A 159 -6.72 -10.36 4.16
CA PRO A 159 -6.29 -10.88 5.47
C PRO A 159 -6.72 -9.99 6.64
N GLN A 160 -6.68 -8.66 6.46
CA GLN A 160 -7.07 -7.70 7.49
C GLN A 160 -8.55 -7.83 7.89
N LYS A 161 -9.43 -8.17 6.94
CA LYS A 161 -10.84 -8.43 7.24
C LYS A 161 -10.99 -9.73 8.03
N VAL A 162 -10.22 -10.77 7.69
CA VAL A 162 -10.19 -12.02 8.48
C VAL A 162 -9.80 -11.75 9.93
N TYR A 163 -8.75 -10.96 10.16
CA TYR A 163 -8.33 -10.58 11.52
C TYR A 163 -9.41 -9.81 12.27
N LYS A 164 -10.15 -8.90 11.61
CA LYS A 164 -11.28 -8.21 12.25
C LYS A 164 -12.40 -9.17 12.64
N VAL A 165 -12.77 -10.10 11.75
CA VAL A 165 -13.82 -11.10 12.03
C VAL A 165 -13.48 -11.96 13.24
N PHE A 166 -12.20 -12.29 13.44
CA PHE A 166 -11.76 -13.04 14.62
C PHE A 166 -11.51 -12.17 15.85
N LYS A 167 -11.16 -10.89 15.67
CA LYS A 167 -10.99 -9.93 16.78
C LYS A 167 -12.28 -9.74 17.57
N ASP A 168 -13.42 -9.73 16.88
CA ASP A 168 -14.71 -9.38 17.47
C ASP A 168 -15.37 -10.49 18.30
N GLY A 169 -14.78 -11.69 18.39
CA GLY A 169 -15.37 -12.70 19.26
C GLY A 169 -14.79 -14.07 19.10
N ILE A 170 -13.93 -14.44 20.04
CA ILE A 170 -13.58 -15.85 20.28
C ILE A 170 -13.57 -16.07 21.79
N ILE A 171 -12.89 -15.23 22.58
CA ILE A 171 -12.67 -15.49 24.02
C ILE A 171 -13.21 -14.35 24.89
N GLY A 172 -14.14 -14.67 25.79
CA GLY A 172 -14.62 -13.77 26.85
C GLY A 172 -13.95 -14.09 28.18
N LYS A 173 -13.56 -13.08 28.94
CA LYS A 173 -13.06 -13.23 30.32
C LYS A 173 -14.26 -13.11 31.28
N ILE A 174 -14.50 -14.15 32.07
CA ILE A 174 -15.55 -14.18 33.09
C ILE A 174 -14.87 -14.16 34.46
N THR A 175 -15.24 -13.18 35.27
CA THR A 175 -14.77 -13.04 36.65
C THR A 175 -15.93 -13.31 37.60
N MET A 176 -15.78 -14.28 38.50
CA MET A 176 -16.80 -14.59 39.48
C MET A 176 -16.59 -13.74 40.75
N LYS A 177 -17.52 -12.81 41.01
CA LYS A 177 -17.42 -11.87 42.15
C LYS A 177 -17.39 -12.55 43.53
N SER A 178 -17.97 -13.74 43.65
CA SER A 178 -18.06 -14.49 44.91
C SER A 178 -16.74 -15.14 45.32
N THR A 179 -15.92 -15.56 44.35
CA THR A 179 -14.76 -16.44 44.57
C THR A 179 -13.46 -15.78 44.14
N GLY A 180 -13.51 -14.68 43.37
CA GLY A 180 -12.34 -14.03 42.78
C GLY A 180 -11.78 -14.75 41.56
N ASP A 181 -12.31 -15.94 41.22
CA ASP A 181 -11.84 -16.76 40.11
C ASP A 181 -12.09 -16.10 38.75
N GLU A 182 -11.06 -16.12 37.91
CA GLU A 182 -11.11 -15.67 36.52
C GLU A 182 -10.97 -16.87 35.58
N PHE A 183 -11.87 -16.99 34.60
CA PHE A 183 -11.73 -17.98 33.55
C PHE A 183 -12.05 -17.40 32.18
N LEU A 184 -11.30 -17.86 31.18
CA LEU A 184 -11.52 -17.55 29.79
C LEU A 184 -12.53 -18.54 29.22
N LYS A 185 -13.56 -18.05 28.51
CA LYS A 185 -14.58 -18.88 27.88
C LYS A 185 -14.68 -18.59 26.39
N LEU A 186 -14.70 -19.65 25.58
CA LEU A 186 -14.97 -19.52 24.15
C LEU A 186 -16.45 -19.18 23.91
N MET A 187 -16.72 -18.10 23.18
CA MET A 187 -18.08 -17.74 22.74
C MET A 187 -18.52 -18.56 21.53
N SER A 188 -19.83 -18.71 21.32
CA SER A 188 -20.35 -19.44 20.15
C SER A 188 -19.88 -18.79 18.84
N LEU A 189 -19.20 -19.57 18.00
CA LEU A 189 -18.69 -19.06 16.73
C LEU A 189 -19.82 -18.66 15.78
N GLN A 190 -19.66 -17.48 15.17
CA GLN A 190 -20.52 -17.01 14.09
C GLN A 190 -20.29 -17.84 12.81
N SER A 191 -21.30 -17.90 11.94
CA SER A 191 -21.23 -18.67 10.68
C SER A 191 -20.04 -18.27 9.80
N ARG A 192 -19.71 -16.97 9.75
CA ARG A 192 -18.51 -16.47 9.03
C ARG A 192 -17.20 -16.98 9.62
N GLN A 193 -17.09 -17.08 10.94
CA GLN A 193 -15.88 -17.57 11.60
C GLN A 193 -15.67 -19.06 11.36
N LYS A 194 -16.76 -19.85 11.37
CA LYS A 194 -16.70 -21.28 11.03
C LYS A 194 -16.24 -21.51 9.60
N ALA A 195 -16.83 -20.80 8.63
CA ALA A 195 -16.43 -20.88 7.23
C ALA A 195 -14.94 -20.56 7.02
N ILE A 196 -14.42 -19.56 7.75
CA ILE A 196 -12.99 -19.24 7.70
C ILE A 196 -12.13 -20.34 8.34
N LEU A 197 -12.55 -20.94 9.46
CA LEU A 197 -11.80 -22.04 10.08
C LEU A 197 -11.77 -23.29 9.19
N GLU A 198 -12.88 -23.61 8.52
CA GLU A 198 -12.97 -24.71 7.55
C GLU A 198 -12.03 -24.45 6.36
N LEU A 199 -12.01 -23.22 5.82
CA LEU A 199 -11.08 -22.81 4.75
C LEU A 199 -9.61 -23.10 5.12
N PHE A 200 -9.24 -22.85 6.37
CA PHE A 200 -7.89 -23.09 6.89
C PHE A 200 -7.70 -24.50 7.48
N GLN A 201 -8.68 -25.40 7.36
CA GLN A 201 -8.67 -26.75 7.94
C GLN A 201 -8.32 -26.74 9.45
N SER A 202 -8.75 -25.68 10.14
CA SER A 202 -8.32 -25.31 11.49
C SER A 202 -9.43 -25.45 12.53
N GLU A 203 -10.46 -26.24 12.24
CA GLU A 203 -11.60 -26.52 13.15
C GLU A 203 -11.16 -27.12 14.49
N ASN A 204 -10.02 -27.80 14.50
CA ASN A 204 -9.47 -28.41 15.71
C ASN A 204 -9.09 -27.37 16.79
N VAL A 205 -8.81 -26.13 16.39
CA VAL A 205 -8.40 -25.04 17.30
C VAL A 205 -9.51 -24.68 18.28
N VAL A 206 -10.78 -24.88 17.89
CA VAL A 206 -11.95 -24.58 18.74
C VAL A 206 -12.48 -25.81 19.48
N ARG A 207 -11.80 -26.97 19.39
CA ARG A 207 -12.21 -28.17 20.14
C ARG A 207 -11.93 -27.99 21.62
N ARG A 208 -12.87 -28.45 22.44
CA ARG A 208 -12.84 -28.34 23.91
C ARG A 208 -11.56 -28.91 24.54
N GLY A 209 -10.99 -29.98 23.96
CA GLY A 209 -9.73 -30.57 24.43
C GLY A 209 -8.52 -29.65 24.23
N TYR A 210 -8.43 -29.00 23.06
CA TYR A 210 -7.35 -28.08 22.73
C TYR A 210 -7.46 -26.77 23.52
N LEU A 211 -8.68 -26.25 23.69
CA LEU A 211 -8.96 -25.06 24.51
C LEU A 211 -8.56 -25.28 25.98
N LYS A 212 -8.87 -26.45 26.55
CA LYS A 212 -8.47 -26.79 27.92
C LYS A 212 -6.95 -26.79 28.10
N SER A 213 -6.20 -27.22 27.09
CA SER A 213 -4.73 -27.19 27.12
C SER A 213 -4.16 -25.77 27.18
N MET A 214 -4.93 -24.77 26.73
CA MET A 214 -4.60 -23.33 26.81
C MET A 214 -5.22 -22.63 28.04
N GLY A 215 -5.88 -23.36 28.93
CA GLY A 215 -6.59 -22.77 30.08
C GLY A 215 -7.91 -22.07 29.73
N ILE A 216 -8.46 -22.33 28.54
CA ILE A 216 -9.76 -21.80 28.10
C ILE A 216 -10.84 -22.85 28.38
N LYS A 217 -11.87 -22.47 29.14
CA LYS A 217 -13.01 -23.31 29.56
C LYS A 217 -14.16 -23.30 28.55
#